data_AF-A0A1A7P0C3-F1
#
_entry.id   AF-A0A1A7P0C3-F1
#
_cell.length_a   1.000
_cell.length_b   1.000
_cell.length_c   1.000
_cell.angle_alpha   90.00
_cell.angle_beta   90.00
_cell.angle_gamma   90.00
#
_symmetry.space_group_name_H-M   'P 1'
#
loop_
_entity.id
_entity.type
_entity.pdbx_description
1 polymer ?
#
loop_
_entity_poly.entity_id
_entity_poly.type
_entity_poly.pdbx_seq_one_letter_code
_entity_poly.pdbx_strand_id
1 'polypeptide(L)'
;MTWTIKKGRPYKYNPQILTKRLRATIDYYLTQRPPIYQLVQVGNQTKVLGGEFPTLSEFLVVNNISASAFYRLLKVNPDLADCYEIFRTLQVSRITKIGLCSISPKISKMCIFLLKMHYKRQQKSIYRERQYQSIINELNRILQQGIILPQQEDKAA
;
A
#
# COMPACT_ATOMS: atom_id res chain seq x y z
N MET A 1 2.22 29.87 -9.41
CA MET A 1 2.08 30.02 -7.95
C MET A 1 3.32 29.47 -7.28
N THR A 2 4.20 30.35 -6.83
CA THR A 2 5.47 30.05 -6.16
C THR A 2 5.25 29.95 -4.65
N TRP A 3 5.36 28.75 -4.09
CA TRP A 3 5.17 28.53 -2.65
C TRP A 3 6.51 28.64 -1.91
N THR A 4 6.72 29.77 -1.23
CA THR A 4 7.84 29.96 -0.30
C THR A 4 7.61 29.20 1.01
N ILE A 5 8.43 28.18 1.27
CA ILE A 5 8.42 27.40 2.51
C ILE A 5 9.06 28.24 3.62
N LYS A 6 8.25 28.88 4.47
CA LYS A 6 8.75 29.48 5.72
C LYS A 6 9.20 28.37 6.67
N LYS A 7 10.51 28.28 6.93
CA LYS A 7 11.11 27.46 8.00
C LYS A 7 10.68 28.00 9.38
N GLY A 8 9.51 27.58 9.85
CA GLY A 8 9.06 27.73 11.24
C GLY A 8 8.89 26.36 11.89
N ARG A 9 9.17 26.24 13.20
CA ARG A 9 9.06 24.98 13.97
C ARG A 9 7.74 24.26 13.64
N PRO A 10 7.73 22.98 13.22
CA PRO A 10 6.46 22.30 12.94
C PRO A 10 5.67 22.17 14.25
N TYR A 11 4.54 22.86 14.30
CA TYR A 11 3.62 22.99 15.43
C TYR A 11 3.10 21.64 15.95
N LYS A 12 2.63 21.64 17.22
CA LYS A 12 1.77 20.63 17.85
C LYS A 12 0.71 20.12 16.85
N TYR A 13 0.92 18.96 16.23
CA TYR A 13 -0.12 18.31 15.45
C TYR A 13 -1.20 17.83 16.42
N ASN A 14 -2.43 18.28 16.23
CA ASN A 14 -3.55 17.80 17.05
C ASN A 14 -3.85 16.33 16.66
N PRO A 15 -3.64 15.37 17.57
CA PRO A 15 -3.85 13.94 17.29
C PRO A 15 -5.31 13.63 16.93
N GLN A 16 -6.27 14.41 17.41
CA GLN A 16 -7.69 14.23 17.08
C GLN A 16 -7.97 14.56 15.61
N ILE A 17 -7.33 15.61 15.07
CA ILE A 17 -7.46 15.98 13.65
C ILE A 17 -6.84 14.89 12.77
N LEU A 18 -5.65 14.40 13.13
CA LEU A 18 -5.01 13.30 12.40
C LEU A 18 -5.87 12.03 12.45
N THR A 19 -6.44 11.71 13.61
CA THR A 19 -7.34 10.56 13.78
C THR A 19 -8.56 10.70 12.87
N LYS A 20 -9.22 11.87 12.88
CA LYS A 20 -10.37 12.14 12.00
C LYS A 20 -10.03 11.99 10.52
N ARG A 21 -8.88 12.52 10.09
CA ARG A 21 -8.44 12.42 8.69
C ARG A 21 -8.11 10.98 8.30
N LEU A 22 -7.48 10.23 9.20
CA LEU A 22 -7.11 8.84 8.96
C LEU A 22 -8.37 7.94 8.89
N ARG A 23 -9.38 8.20 9.75
CA ARG A 23 -10.72 7.59 9.64
C ARG A 23 -11.38 7.91 8.29
N ALA A 24 -11.38 9.17 7.87
CA ALA A 24 -11.95 9.54 6.58
C ALA A 24 -11.26 8.83 5.40
N THR A 25 -9.94 8.62 5.46
CA THR A 25 -9.23 7.81 4.47
C THR A 25 -9.67 6.35 4.51
N ILE A 26 -9.78 5.75 5.70
CA ILE A 26 -10.30 4.38 5.85
C ILE A 26 -11.70 4.27 5.24
N ASP A 27 -12.61 5.19 5.60
CA ASP A 27 -13.99 5.20 5.17
C ASP A 27 -14.11 5.33 3.64
N TYR A 28 -13.32 6.19 3.01
CA TYR A 28 -13.25 6.31 1.55
C TYR A 28 -12.97 4.95 0.89
N TYR A 29 -11.96 4.23 1.38
CA TYR A 29 -11.55 2.96 0.78
C TYR A 29 -12.49 1.78 1.08
N LEU A 30 -13.24 1.84 2.18
CA LEU A 30 -14.24 0.84 2.53
C LEU A 30 -15.58 1.06 1.80
N THR A 31 -16.00 2.32 1.65
CA THR A 31 -17.30 2.68 1.06
C THR A 31 -17.23 2.81 -0.46
N GLN A 32 -16.28 3.60 -0.98
CA GLN A 32 -16.17 3.86 -2.42
C GLN A 32 -15.56 2.69 -3.19
N ARG A 33 -14.87 1.77 -2.48
CA ARG A 33 -14.21 0.59 -3.04
C ARG A 33 -13.51 0.87 -4.38
N PRO A 34 -12.53 1.81 -4.42
CA PRO A 34 -11.90 2.18 -5.68
C PRO A 34 -11.28 0.95 -6.37
N PRO A 35 -11.22 0.94 -7.70
CA PRO A 35 -10.84 -0.24 -8.47
C PRO A 35 -9.41 -0.68 -8.16
N ILE A 36 -9.17 -1.99 -8.24
CA ILE A 36 -7.87 -2.62 -7.95
C ILE A 36 -6.90 -2.58 -9.15
N TYR A 37 -7.40 -2.25 -10.34
CA TYR A 37 -6.60 -1.97 -11.52
C TYR A 37 -7.26 -0.87 -12.33
N GLN A 38 -6.48 -0.20 -13.17
CA GLN A 38 -6.94 0.80 -14.13
C GLN A 38 -6.41 0.43 -15.51
N LEU A 39 -7.24 0.61 -16.54
CA LEU A 39 -6.82 0.46 -17.93
C LEU A 39 -6.43 1.85 -18.44
N VAL A 40 -5.20 1.99 -18.91
CA VAL A 40 -4.68 3.25 -19.44
C VAL A 40 -4.23 3.05 -20.86
N GLN A 41 -4.72 3.91 -21.76
CA GLN A 41 -4.33 3.90 -23.16
C GLN A 41 -3.05 4.72 -23.33
N VAL A 42 -1.99 4.09 -23.84
CA VAL A 42 -0.69 4.71 -24.12
C VAL A 42 -0.40 4.52 -25.61
N GLY A 43 -0.72 5.53 -26.41
CA GLY A 43 -0.73 5.42 -27.87
C GLY A 43 -1.79 4.40 -28.34
N ASN A 44 -1.37 3.44 -29.16
CA ASN A 44 -2.24 2.37 -29.67
C ASN A 44 -2.29 1.12 -28.76
N GLN A 45 -1.70 1.19 -27.56
CA GLN A 45 -1.65 0.05 -26.62
C GLN A 45 -2.48 0.34 -25.36
N THR A 46 -3.25 -0.64 -24.92
CA THR A 46 -3.93 -0.62 -23.62
C THR A 46 -3.02 -1.27 -22.58
N LYS A 47 -2.65 -0.54 -21.54
CA LYS A 47 -1.84 -1.02 -20.42
C LYS A 47 -2.70 -1.17 -19.17
N VAL A 48 -2.47 -2.23 -18.41
CA VAL A 48 -3.07 -2.43 -17.08
C VAL A 48 -2.12 -1.83 -16.04
N LEU A 49 -2.63 -0.90 -15.23
CA LEU A 49 -1.92 -0.30 -14.10
C LEU A 49 -2.56 -0.68 -12.78
N GLY A 50 -1.77 -0.64 -11.71
CA GLY A 50 -2.24 -0.90 -10.35
C GLY A 50 -3.24 0.15 -9.94
N GLY A 51 -4.33 -0.27 -9.30
CA GLY A 51 -5.29 0.64 -8.71
C GLY A 51 -4.70 1.39 -7.51
N GLU A 52 -5.47 2.35 -7.01
CA GLU A 52 -5.07 3.17 -5.87
C GLU A 52 -5.18 2.40 -4.54
N PHE A 53 -4.22 2.64 -3.64
CA PHE A 53 -4.22 2.11 -2.29
C PHE A 53 -3.68 3.15 -1.31
N PRO A 54 -4.17 3.16 -0.06
CA PRO A 54 -3.74 4.15 0.91
C PRO A 54 -2.26 3.93 1.25
N THR A 55 -1.45 4.98 1.20
CA THR A 55 -0.05 4.93 1.65
C THR A 55 0.19 5.88 2.81
N LEU A 56 0.99 5.44 3.78
CA LEU A 56 1.39 6.31 4.88
C LEU A 56 2.13 7.55 4.35
N SER A 57 3.02 7.39 3.37
CA SER A 57 3.79 8.51 2.80
C SER A 57 2.90 9.61 2.24
N GLU A 58 1.88 9.25 1.46
CA GLU A 58 0.91 10.20 0.92
C GLU A 58 0.12 10.89 2.03
N PHE A 59 -0.38 10.11 3.00
CA PHE A 59 -1.07 10.65 4.16
C PHE A 59 -0.19 11.68 4.90
N LEU A 60 1.07 11.36 5.15
CA LEU A 60 2.02 12.24 5.85
C LEU A 60 2.27 13.55 5.07
N VAL A 61 2.45 13.45 3.75
CA VAL A 61 2.65 14.61 2.86
C VAL A 61 1.43 15.53 2.87
N VAL A 62 0.23 14.99 2.66
CA VAL A 62 -1.04 15.76 2.68
C VAL A 62 -1.27 16.44 4.03
N ASN A 63 -0.79 15.81 5.12
CA ASN A 63 -0.92 16.35 6.48
C ASN A 63 0.29 17.18 6.93
N ASN A 64 1.27 17.43 6.04
CA ASN A 64 2.50 18.16 6.30
C ASN A 64 3.28 17.66 7.54
N ILE A 65 3.19 16.38 7.87
CA ILE A 65 3.80 15.80 9.07
C ILE A 65 4.95 14.87 8.70
N SER A 66 6.09 14.99 9.39
CA SER A 66 7.19 14.04 9.18
C SER A 66 6.85 12.67 9.77
N ALA A 67 7.39 11.61 9.18
CA ALA A 67 7.22 10.25 9.70
C ALA A 67 7.66 10.14 11.18
N SER A 68 8.78 10.77 11.54
CA SER A 68 9.28 10.77 12.92
C SER A 68 8.35 11.49 13.91
N ALA A 69 7.68 12.57 13.49
CA ALA A 69 6.67 13.24 14.30
C ALA A 69 5.42 12.37 14.45
N PHE A 70 4.95 11.76 13.36
CA PHE A 70 3.79 10.87 13.39
C PHE A 70 4.00 9.67 14.32
N TYR A 71 5.13 8.96 14.21
CA TYR A 71 5.44 7.84 15.10
C TYR A 71 5.56 8.25 16.58
N ARG A 72 6.02 9.47 16.88
CA ARG A 72 6.01 9.99 18.26
C ARG A 72 4.58 10.22 18.76
N LEU A 73 3.69 10.73 17.91
CA LEU A 73 2.28 10.92 18.27
C LEU A 73 1.56 9.60 18.52
N LEU A 74 1.82 8.56 17.72
CA LEU A 74 1.24 7.23 17.93
C LEU A 74 1.55 6.67 19.32
N LYS A 75 2.75 6.90 19.85
CA LYS A 75 3.17 6.38 21.16
C LYS A 75 2.38 6.98 22.33
N VAL A 76 1.90 8.20 22.19
CA VAL A 76 1.24 8.95 23.27
C VAL A 76 -0.25 9.17 23.03
N ASN A 77 -0.79 8.68 21.90
CA ASN A 77 -2.21 8.80 21.54
C ASN A 77 -2.75 7.43 21.08
N PRO A 78 -3.34 6.63 21.99
CA PRO A 78 -3.86 5.30 21.69
C PRO A 78 -4.89 5.29 20.55
N ASP A 79 -5.84 6.21 20.53
CA ASP A 79 -6.87 6.29 19.48
C ASP A 79 -6.28 6.46 18.07
N LEU A 80 -5.22 7.27 17.96
CA LEU A 80 -4.52 7.48 16.71
C LEU A 80 -3.74 6.21 16.30
N ALA A 81 -3.17 5.51 17.28
CA ALA A 81 -2.47 4.24 17.08
C ALA A 81 -3.41 3.15 16.57
N ASP A 82 -4.57 2.99 17.20
CA ASP A 82 -5.59 2.01 16.80
C ASP A 82 -6.12 2.31 15.39
N CYS A 83 -6.40 3.58 15.11
CA CYS A 83 -6.83 4.00 13.79
C CYS A 83 -5.75 3.73 12.72
N TYR A 84 -4.48 3.99 13.04
CA TYR A 84 -3.36 3.69 12.16
C TYR A 84 -3.19 2.19 11.91
N GLU A 85 -3.43 1.33 12.89
CA GLU A 85 -3.40 -0.11 12.69
C GLU A 85 -4.49 -0.60 11.72
N ILE A 86 -5.71 -0.05 11.82
CA ILE A 86 -6.78 -0.33 10.85
C ILE A 86 -6.37 0.13 9.44
N PHE A 87 -5.85 1.34 9.31
CA PHE A 87 -5.34 1.86 8.03
C PHE A 87 -4.25 0.96 7.45
N ARG A 88 -3.33 0.45 8.27
CA ARG A 88 -2.27 -0.46 7.83
C ARG A 88 -2.83 -1.79 7.35
N THR A 89 -3.79 -2.38 8.05
CA THR A 89 -4.47 -3.61 7.61
C THR A 89 -5.18 -3.40 6.28
N LEU A 90 -5.85 -2.26 6.10
CA LEU A 90 -6.49 -1.88 4.84
C LEU A 90 -5.46 -1.73 3.70
N GLN A 91 -4.35 -1.04 3.95
CA GLN A 91 -3.25 -0.88 2.99
C GLN A 91 -2.73 -2.25 2.53
N VAL A 92 -2.44 -3.16 3.47
CA VAL A 92 -1.93 -4.51 3.17
C VAL A 92 -2.97 -5.32 2.39
N SER A 93 -4.25 -5.25 2.77
CA SER A 93 -5.32 -5.95 2.07
C SER A 93 -5.46 -5.46 0.62
N ARG A 94 -5.51 -4.14 0.40
CA ARG A 94 -5.63 -3.57 -0.95
C ARG A 94 -4.42 -3.86 -1.81
N ILE A 95 -3.21 -3.61 -1.30
CA ILE A 95 -1.99 -3.83 -2.09
C ILE A 95 -1.85 -5.30 -2.49
N THR A 96 -2.23 -6.22 -1.60
CA THR A 96 -2.25 -7.66 -1.90
C THR A 96 -3.20 -7.99 -3.03
N LYS A 97 -4.43 -7.46 -3.00
CA LYS A 97 -5.40 -7.65 -4.09
C LYS A 97 -4.88 -7.11 -5.42
N ILE A 98 -4.26 -5.94 -5.41
CA ILE A 98 -3.61 -5.34 -6.58
C ILE A 98 -2.46 -6.25 -7.08
N GLY A 99 -1.64 -6.78 -6.18
CA GLY A 99 -0.54 -7.68 -6.50
C GLY A 99 -0.99 -9.02 -7.09
N LEU A 100 -2.13 -9.55 -6.64
CA LEU A 100 -2.75 -10.76 -7.18
C LEU A 100 -3.30 -10.56 -8.60
N CYS A 101 -3.56 -9.33 -9.03
CA CYS A 101 -3.95 -9.02 -10.41
C CYS A 101 -2.76 -9.01 -11.40
N SER A 102 -1.58 -9.47 -11.00
CA SER A 102 -0.41 -9.69 -11.88
C SER A 102 0.06 -8.45 -12.67
N ILE A 103 -0.06 -7.27 -12.07
CA ILE A 103 0.14 -6.01 -12.80
C ILE A 103 1.63 -5.66 -12.98
N SER A 104 2.51 -6.13 -12.07
CA SER A 104 3.96 -5.96 -12.22
C SER A 104 4.74 -6.86 -11.24
N PRO A 105 5.87 -7.48 -11.66
CA PRO A 105 6.76 -8.21 -10.76
C PRO A 105 7.28 -7.37 -9.59
N LYS A 106 7.47 -6.06 -9.79
CA LYS A 106 7.91 -5.14 -8.72
C LYS A 106 6.84 -4.98 -7.64
N ILE A 107 5.57 -4.92 -8.06
CA ILE A 107 4.42 -4.81 -7.15
C ILE A 107 4.27 -6.11 -6.35
N SER A 108 4.37 -7.28 -6.99
CA SER A 108 4.25 -8.57 -6.30
C SER A 108 5.35 -8.78 -5.25
N LYS A 109 6.61 -8.41 -5.54
CA LYS A 109 7.71 -8.44 -4.54
C LYS A 109 7.42 -7.53 -3.33
N MET A 110 6.94 -6.31 -3.59
CA MET A 110 6.56 -5.37 -2.53
C MET A 110 5.39 -5.91 -1.69
N CYS A 111 4.40 -6.55 -2.31
CA CYS A 111 3.28 -7.18 -1.61
C CYS A 111 3.75 -8.29 -0.67
N ILE A 112 4.64 -9.18 -1.14
CA ILE A 112 5.21 -10.25 -0.32
C ILE A 112 5.94 -9.66 0.90
N PHE A 113 6.75 -8.62 0.70
CA PHE A 113 7.45 -7.95 1.80
C PHE A 113 6.48 -7.37 2.84
N LEU A 114 5.47 -6.62 2.39
CA LEU A 114 4.50 -5.99 3.28
C LEU A 114 3.65 -7.03 4.03
N LEU A 115 3.24 -8.11 3.36
CA LEU A 115 2.52 -9.23 3.98
C LEU A 115 3.35 -9.89 5.08
N LYS A 116 4.64 -10.18 4.81
CA LYS A 116 5.56 -10.77 5.80
C LYS A 116 5.74 -9.86 7.03
N MET A 117 5.90 -8.55 6.81
CA MET A 117 6.05 -7.59 7.90
C MET A 117 4.77 -7.41 8.72
N HIS A 118 3.62 -7.42 8.06
CA HIS A 118 2.32 -7.36 8.73
C HIS A 118 2.05 -8.62 9.56
N TYR A 119 2.31 -9.81 9.00
CA TYR A 119 2.12 -11.09 9.69
C TYR A 119 2.96 -11.19 10.97
N LYS A 120 4.24 -10.77 10.93
CA LYS A 120 5.13 -10.78 12.11
C LYS A 120 4.58 -10.00 13.32
N ARG A 121 3.67 -9.04 13.11
CA ARG A 121 3.15 -8.14 14.14
C ARG A 121 1.78 -8.54 14.69
N GLN A 122 1.12 -9.54 14.11
CA GLN A 122 -0.19 -9.99 14.57
C GLN A 122 -0.09 -11.19 15.50
N GLN A 123 -1.08 -11.35 16.39
CA GLN A 123 -1.26 -12.59 17.13
C GLN A 123 -1.45 -13.73 16.14
N LYS A 124 -0.52 -14.69 16.18
CA LYS A 124 -0.46 -15.81 15.25
C LYS A 124 -1.60 -16.78 15.55
N SER A 125 -2.42 -17.05 14.55
CA SER A 125 -3.31 -18.21 14.55
C SER A 125 -2.97 -19.09 13.36
N ILE A 126 -3.09 -20.40 13.55
CA ILE A 126 -2.81 -21.41 12.51
C ILE A 126 -3.61 -21.11 11.23
N TYR A 127 -4.86 -20.66 11.38
CA TYR A 127 -5.71 -20.29 10.25
C TYR A 127 -5.16 -19.10 9.46
N ARG A 128 -4.78 -18.01 10.14
CA ARG A 128 -4.18 -16.84 9.46
C ARG A 128 -2.89 -17.23 8.77
N GLU A 129 -2.04 -18.02 9.42
CA GLU A 129 -0.79 -18.50 8.82
C GLU A 129 -1.01 -19.21 7.48
N ARG A 130 -1.97 -20.13 7.41
CA ARG A 130 -2.33 -20.83 6.17
C ARG A 130 -2.81 -19.87 5.08
N GLN A 131 -3.64 -18.90 5.42
CA GLN A 131 -4.11 -17.89 4.46
C GLN A 131 -2.95 -17.03 3.92
N TYR A 132 -2.07 -16.53 4.79
CA TYR A 132 -0.91 -15.75 4.37
C TYR A 132 0.03 -16.57 3.48
N GLN A 133 0.28 -17.82 3.85
CA GLN A 133 1.15 -18.70 3.07
C GLN A 133 0.55 -18.99 1.69
N SER A 134 -0.76 -19.23 1.60
CA SER A 134 -1.46 -19.41 0.32
C SER A 134 -1.33 -18.17 -0.59
N ILE A 135 -1.53 -16.97 -0.04
CA ILE A 135 -1.35 -15.71 -0.79
C ILE A 135 0.10 -15.53 -1.26
N ILE A 136 1.08 -15.82 -0.40
CA ILE A 136 2.49 -15.72 -0.75
C ILE A 136 2.85 -16.71 -1.86
N ASN A 137 2.33 -17.94 -1.80
CA ASN A 137 2.56 -18.96 -2.82
C ASN A 137 2.00 -18.50 -4.18
N GLU A 138 0.80 -17.91 -4.19
CA GLU A 138 0.19 -17.38 -5.42
C GLU A 138 0.99 -16.20 -5.99
N LEU A 139 1.43 -15.26 -5.15
CA LEU A 139 2.29 -14.16 -5.58
C LEU A 139 3.64 -14.66 -6.14
N ASN A 140 4.22 -15.71 -5.55
CA ASN A 140 5.43 -16.34 -6.07
C ASN A 140 5.19 -17.04 -7.41
N ARG A 141 4.04 -17.69 -7.59
CA ARG A 141 3.63 -18.29 -8.87
C ARG A 141 3.52 -17.24 -9.97
N ILE A 142 2.88 -16.10 -9.68
CA ILE A 142 2.80 -14.94 -10.59
C ILE A 142 4.20 -14.44 -10.96
N LEU A 143 5.10 -14.33 -9.97
CA LEU A 143 6.49 -13.93 -10.22
C LEU A 143 7.25 -14.91 -11.12
N GLN A 144 7.02 -16.22 -10.97
CA GLN A 144 7.64 -17.26 -11.79
C GLN A 144 7.06 -17.29 -13.21
N GLN A 145 5.76 -17.07 -13.37
CA GLN A 145 5.11 -16.99 -14.68
C GLN A 145 5.54 -15.75 -15.48
N GLY A 146 5.81 -14.63 -14.79
CA GLY A 146 6.35 -13.41 -15.41
C GLY A 146 7.84 -13.49 -15.80
N ILE A 147 8.53 -14.61 -15.57
CA ILE A 147 9.91 -14.86 -16.04
C ILE A 147 9.92 -15.53 -17.43
N ILE A 148 8.77 -15.96 -17.96
CA ILE A 148 8.66 -16.38 -19.37
C ILE A 148 8.42 -15.13 -20.22
N LEU A 149 9.45 -14.31 -20.39
CA LEU A 149 9.57 -13.55 -21.64
C LEU A 149 9.92 -14.60 -22.70
N PRO A 150 9.19 -14.70 -23.83
CA PRO A 150 9.74 -15.40 -24.97
C PRO A 150 11.08 -14.74 -25.27
N GLN A 151 12.18 -15.47 -25.09
CA GLN A 151 13.39 -15.14 -25.82
C GLN A 151 12.95 -15.10 -27.27
N GLN A 152 13.04 -13.94 -27.91
CA GLN A 152 13.02 -13.89 -29.36
C GLN A 152 14.16 -14.81 -29.79
N GLU A 153 13.81 -16.02 -30.22
CA GLU A 153 14.64 -16.74 -31.18
C GLU A 153 14.63 -15.86 -32.43
N ASP A 154 15.58 -14.93 -32.49
CA ASP A 154 16.08 -14.46 -33.76
C ASP A 154 16.72 -15.67 -34.43
N LYS A 155 15.89 -16.43 -35.14
CA LYS A 155 16.33 -17.20 -36.30
C LYS A 155 16.85 -16.18 -37.31
N ALA A 156 18.15 -15.89 -37.24
CA ALA A 156 18.88 -15.42 -38.39
C ALA A 156 19.29 -16.64 -39.21
N ALA A 157 18.94 -16.56 -40.49
CA ALA A 157 19.17 -17.53 -41.56
C ALA A 157 20.65 -17.87 -41.79
#